data_AF-A0A2G2LGZ3-F1
#
_entry.id   AF-A0A2G2LGZ3-F1
#
_cell.length_a   1.000
_cell.length_b   1.000
_cell.length_c   1.000
_cell.angle_alpha   90.00
_cell.angle_beta   90.00
_cell.angle_gamma   90.00
#
_symmetry.space_group_name_H-M   'P 1'
#
loop_
_entity.id
_entity.type
_entity.pdbx_description
1 polymer ?
#
loop_
_entity_poly.entity_id
_entity_poly.type
_entity_poly.pdbx_seq_one_letter_code
_entity_poly.pdbx_strand_id
1 'polypeptide(L)'
;MNWLACKRPGYLPFTYLASLFAILKQSPRVRFRTFADLSFNSDAPFRTEKDLKAAYKAEFRAWKKEVKSNDQPVIDILFMHDCDSGPKQTVHVCEHQAANDIVSTTALFTRTMIKGTETPYPIDYDRLLATQEQGNCFTYHCNAYQTAGFDPSKIEAHFNEDMEALTRRGFAINHFSPHGGPACPNGLRNNSFFYPAYAQKALIWTHNRHGPVGDRYSDGGLAPRLARGDITVDLQYRLMKAIALNTRFFILLHPQYYFSETPDRAKDVFAASPWVEEFWRWHEKGQPEQYWEPLRQFLTNVRHHSLWYKTRHKLWQGYNFIKAIKSPAP
;
A
#
# COMPACT_ATOMS: atom_id res chain seq x y z
N MET A 1 13.86 -22.10 7.50
CA MET A 1 13.48 -21.03 8.43
C MET A 1 11.99 -21.20 8.73
N ASN A 2 11.62 -21.50 9.98
CA ASN A 2 10.21 -21.64 10.38
C ASN A 2 9.59 -20.25 10.58
N TRP A 3 8.66 -19.86 9.71
CA TRP A 3 7.96 -18.56 9.69
C TRP A 3 6.84 -18.43 10.75
N LEU A 4 7.00 -19.07 11.91
CA LEU A 4 5.95 -19.10 12.93
C LEU A 4 5.97 -17.84 13.81
N ALA A 5 5.01 -16.95 13.56
CA ALA A 5 4.06 -16.42 14.55
C ALA A 5 3.36 -15.13 14.04
N CYS A 6 2.84 -15.13 12.81
CA CYS A 6 1.70 -14.24 12.52
C CYS A 6 0.45 -14.94 13.06
N LYS A 7 -0.32 -14.31 13.96
CA LYS A 7 -1.48 -14.93 14.62
C LYS A 7 -2.59 -15.36 13.64
N ARG A 8 -2.54 -14.92 12.38
CA ARG A 8 -3.37 -15.43 11.29
C ARG A 8 -2.50 -15.49 10.01
N PRO A 9 -2.40 -16.65 9.31
CA PRO A 9 -1.64 -16.77 8.06
C PRO A 9 -2.22 -15.82 7.01
N GLY A 10 -1.46 -15.32 6.03
CA GLY A 10 -1.98 -14.41 4.99
C GLY A 10 -3.06 -15.05 4.09
N TYR A 11 -3.51 -14.34 3.05
CA TYR A 11 -4.39 -14.91 2.01
C TYR A 11 -3.60 -15.37 0.79
N LEU A 12 -2.45 -14.76 0.55
CA LEU A 12 -1.61 -15.00 -0.62
C LEU A 12 -0.18 -15.33 -0.14
N PRO A 13 0.58 -16.12 -0.90
CA PRO A 13 2.00 -16.30 -0.68
C PRO A 13 2.79 -15.06 -1.13
N PHE A 14 4.03 -14.91 -0.65
CA PHE A 14 4.87 -13.75 -0.96
C PHE A 14 5.21 -13.61 -2.44
N THR A 15 5.21 -14.74 -3.16
CA THR A 15 5.39 -14.76 -4.61
C THR A 15 4.35 -13.93 -5.37
N TYR A 16 3.19 -13.61 -4.78
CA TYR A 16 2.25 -12.66 -5.35
C TYR A 16 2.88 -11.28 -5.53
N LEU A 17 3.47 -10.74 -4.45
CA LEU A 17 4.13 -9.44 -4.46
C LEU A 17 5.46 -9.48 -5.22
N ALA A 18 6.27 -10.51 -5.01
CA ALA A 18 7.56 -10.64 -5.70
C ALA A 18 7.39 -10.65 -7.24
N SER A 19 6.41 -11.39 -7.75
CA SER A 19 6.12 -11.43 -9.19
C SER A 19 5.58 -10.10 -9.72
N LEU A 20 4.73 -9.40 -8.96
CA LEU A 20 4.27 -8.05 -9.31
C LEU A 20 5.46 -7.09 -9.44
N PHE A 21 6.32 -7.06 -8.43
CA PHE A 21 7.51 -6.21 -8.39
C PHE A 21 8.42 -6.46 -9.58
N ALA A 22 8.71 -7.73 -9.87
CA ALA A 22 9.52 -8.11 -11.02
C ALA A 22 8.93 -7.61 -12.35
N ILE A 23 7.62 -7.73 -12.55
CA ILE A 23 6.95 -7.33 -13.80
C ILE A 23 6.90 -5.81 -13.96
N LEU A 24 6.62 -5.08 -12.88
CA LEU A 24 6.67 -3.62 -12.91
C LEU A 24 8.09 -3.13 -13.22
N LYS A 25 9.12 -3.73 -12.60
CA LYS A 25 10.53 -3.37 -12.79
C LYS A 25 11.05 -3.62 -14.20
N GLN A 26 10.51 -4.63 -14.90
CA GLN A 26 10.85 -4.92 -16.30
C GLN A 26 10.44 -3.81 -17.26
N SER A 27 9.47 -2.97 -16.89
CA SER A 27 9.03 -1.88 -17.76
C SER A 27 9.91 -0.63 -17.59
N PRO A 28 10.60 -0.16 -18.63
CA PRO A 28 11.38 1.08 -18.56
C PRO A 28 10.49 2.34 -18.42
N ARG A 29 9.17 2.17 -18.51
CA ARG A 29 8.18 3.24 -18.36
C ARG A 29 7.76 3.43 -16.91
N VAL A 30 7.96 2.42 -16.06
CA VAL A 30 7.57 2.48 -14.64
C VAL A 30 8.68 3.16 -13.85
N ARG A 31 8.31 4.20 -13.09
CA ARG A 31 9.17 4.82 -12.08
C ARG A 31 8.58 4.55 -10.71
N PHE A 32 9.39 4.04 -9.80
CA PHE A 32 9.00 3.89 -8.40
C PHE A 32 9.32 5.18 -7.66
N ARG A 33 8.35 5.66 -6.87
CA ARG A 33 8.49 6.85 -6.03
C ARG A 33 8.01 6.56 -4.62
N THR A 34 8.55 7.33 -3.68
CA THR A 34 8.14 7.37 -2.29
C THR A 34 7.45 8.69 -1.97
N PHE A 35 7.01 8.88 -0.73
CA PHE A 35 6.52 10.18 -0.29
C PHE A 35 7.61 11.25 -0.19
N ALA A 36 8.89 10.87 -0.06
CA ALA A 36 10.00 11.81 -0.11
C ALA A 36 10.16 12.47 -1.50
N ASP A 37 9.66 11.83 -2.57
CA ASP A 37 9.68 12.36 -3.94
C ASP A 37 8.54 13.34 -4.25
N LEU A 38 7.68 13.63 -3.27
CA LEU A 38 6.57 14.54 -3.42
C LEU A 38 7.01 15.95 -3.04
N SER A 39 6.84 16.90 -3.97
CA SER A 39 7.30 18.27 -3.78
C SER A 39 6.25 19.11 -3.06
N PHE A 40 6.50 19.40 -1.79
CA PHE A 40 5.71 20.34 -0.99
C PHE A 40 6.50 21.63 -0.75
N ASN A 41 5.79 22.75 -0.60
CA ASN A 41 6.42 23.98 -0.15
C ASN A 41 6.74 23.86 1.34
N SER A 42 8.03 23.76 1.67
CA SER A 42 8.54 23.58 3.02
C SER A 42 8.35 24.79 3.94
N ASP A 43 8.06 25.96 3.38
CA ASP A 43 8.14 27.21 4.14
C ASP A 43 6.83 27.57 4.85
N ALA A 44 5.72 26.90 4.49
CA ALA A 44 4.41 27.15 5.03
C ALA A 44 3.92 25.99 5.92
N PRO A 45 3.52 26.24 7.18
CA PRO A 45 2.91 25.21 8.02
C PRO A 45 1.56 24.76 7.46
N PHE A 46 1.28 23.47 7.52
CA PHE A 46 -0.04 22.92 7.26
C PHE A 46 -0.87 22.97 8.54
N ARG A 47 -1.52 24.11 8.81
CA ARG A 47 -2.25 24.32 10.07
C ARG A 47 -3.61 23.63 10.12
N THR A 48 -4.16 23.33 8.94
CA THR A 48 -5.48 22.74 8.79
C THR A 48 -5.51 21.67 7.71
N GLU A 49 -6.55 20.82 7.75
CA GLU A 49 -6.85 19.89 6.66
C GLU A 49 -7.04 20.60 5.30
N LYS A 50 -7.52 21.86 5.32
CA LYS A 50 -7.68 22.68 4.11
C LYS A 50 -6.33 23.06 3.50
N ASP A 51 -5.36 23.44 4.33
CA ASP A 51 -4.01 23.79 3.88
C ASP A 51 -3.33 22.57 3.25
N LEU A 52 -3.46 21.42 3.90
CA LEU A 52 -2.92 20.15 3.40
C LEU A 52 -3.56 19.74 2.06
N LYS A 53 -4.88 19.86 1.93
CA LYS A 53 -5.58 19.59 0.67
C LYS A 53 -5.12 20.52 -0.45
N ALA A 54 -4.89 21.80 -0.14
CA ALA A 54 -4.35 22.76 -1.09
C ALA A 54 -2.91 22.39 -1.50
N ALA A 55 -2.08 21.98 -0.54
CA ALA A 55 -0.71 21.52 -0.78
C ALA A 55 -0.64 20.32 -1.71
N TYR A 56 -1.44 19.26 -1.46
CA TYR A 56 -1.53 18.11 -2.36
C TYR A 56 -2.00 18.47 -3.77
N LYS A 57 -2.91 19.45 -3.89
CA LYS A 57 -3.35 19.94 -5.20
C LYS A 57 -2.23 20.70 -5.93
N ALA A 58 -1.42 21.47 -5.20
CA ALA A 58 -0.27 22.18 -5.76
C ALA A 58 0.84 21.20 -6.18
N GLU A 59 1.18 20.24 -5.32
CA GLU A 59 2.13 19.16 -5.60
C GLU A 59 1.73 18.41 -6.87
N PHE A 60 0.47 17.95 -6.96
CA PHE A 60 0.02 17.21 -8.13
C PHE A 60 0.07 18.02 -9.42
N ARG A 61 -0.19 19.34 -9.35
CA ARG A 61 -0.04 20.25 -10.50
C ARG A 61 1.42 20.38 -10.92
N ALA A 62 2.34 20.46 -9.96
CA ALA A 62 3.78 20.50 -10.24
C ALA A 62 4.23 19.19 -10.89
N TRP A 63 3.84 18.05 -10.34
CA TRP A 63 4.10 16.74 -10.94
C TRP A 63 3.53 16.61 -12.36
N LYS A 64 2.29 17.06 -12.59
CA LYS A 64 1.70 17.06 -13.94
C LYS A 64 2.51 17.89 -14.94
N LYS A 65 3.20 18.95 -14.50
CA LYS A 65 4.11 19.72 -15.36
C LYS A 65 5.40 18.94 -15.62
N GLU A 66 6.00 18.36 -14.57
CA GLU A 66 7.21 17.51 -14.67
C GLU A 66 7.01 16.38 -15.70
N VAL A 67 5.95 15.58 -15.58
CA VAL A 67 5.73 14.44 -16.49
C VAL A 67 5.36 14.86 -17.91
N LYS A 68 4.86 16.08 -18.10
CA LYS A 68 4.59 16.64 -19.44
C LYS A 68 5.87 17.14 -20.11
N SER A 69 6.84 17.61 -19.34
CA SER A 69 8.16 18.03 -19.84
C SER A 69 9.12 16.87 -20.08
N ASN A 70 8.80 15.65 -19.63
CA ASN A 70 9.64 14.48 -19.86
C ASN A 70 9.61 14.06 -21.33
N ASP A 71 10.80 13.89 -21.92
CA ASP A 71 10.95 13.37 -23.29
C ASP A 71 10.40 11.94 -23.46
N GLN A 72 10.37 11.19 -22.37
CA GLN A 72 9.81 9.85 -22.32
C GLN A 72 8.59 9.83 -21.38
N PRO A 73 7.40 9.46 -21.87
CA PRO A 73 6.25 9.25 -21.01
C PRO A 73 6.50 8.14 -19.99
N VAL A 74 5.97 8.31 -18.78
CA VAL A 74 6.24 7.46 -17.60
C VAL A 74 4.96 7.07 -16.87
N ILE A 75 5.03 6.03 -16.04
CA ILE A 75 4.01 5.60 -15.11
C ILE A 75 4.65 5.67 -13.72
N ASP A 76 4.17 6.58 -12.88
CA ASP A 76 4.69 6.69 -11.51
C ASP A 76 3.89 5.78 -10.58
N ILE A 77 4.59 4.90 -9.87
CA ILE A 77 4.00 4.01 -8.87
C ILE A 77 4.53 4.41 -7.49
N LEU A 78 3.60 4.71 -6.58
CA LEU A 78 3.91 4.94 -5.18
C LEU A 78 3.40 3.75 -4.36
N PHE A 79 4.33 2.92 -3.90
CA PHE A 79 4.02 1.87 -2.93
C PHE A 79 4.01 2.44 -1.52
N MET A 80 3.01 2.04 -0.75
CA MET A 80 2.95 2.24 0.68
C MET A 80 2.67 0.92 1.39
N HIS A 81 3.37 0.66 2.49
CA HIS A 81 3.12 -0.50 3.35
C HIS A 81 2.70 -0.06 4.75
N ASP A 82 1.53 -0.50 5.20
CA ASP A 82 1.15 -0.38 6.62
C ASP A 82 1.65 -1.63 7.36
N CYS A 83 2.52 -1.46 8.36
CA CYS A 83 3.18 -2.60 9.03
C CYS A 83 2.22 -3.46 9.87
N ASP A 84 1.15 -2.85 10.41
CA ASP A 84 0.05 -3.51 11.14
C ASP A 84 0.52 -4.67 12.04
N SER A 85 -0.02 -5.86 11.82
CA SER A 85 0.28 -7.07 12.58
C SER A 85 1.35 -7.95 11.93
N GLY A 86 1.98 -7.47 10.86
CA GLY A 86 2.97 -8.22 10.08
C GLY A 86 4.38 -7.64 10.11
N PRO A 87 4.99 -7.34 11.28
CA PRO A 87 6.28 -6.63 11.34
C PRO A 87 7.39 -7.39 10.60
N LYS A 88 7.49 -8.72 10.76
CA LYS A 88 8.49 -9.54 10.07
C LYS A 88 8.28 -9.55 8.56
N GLN A 89 7.02 -9.64 8.13
CA GLN A 89 6.61 -9.59 6.73
C GLN A 89 6.97 -8.23 6.12
N THR A 90 6.74 -7.14 6.85
CA THR A 90 7.11 -5.78 6.42
C THR A 90 8.60 -5.65 6.18
N VAL A 91 9.44 -6.13 7.11
CA VAL A 91 10.90 -6.12 6.92
C VAL A 91 11.29 -6.90 5.65
N HIS A 92 10.73 -8.10 5.47
CA HIS A 92 11.01 -8.92 4.30
C HIS A 92 10.61 -8.23 2.97
N VAL A 93 9.42 -7.60 2.93
CA VAL A 93 8.97 -6.85 1.74
C VAL A 93 9.93 -5.69 1.46
N CYS A 94 10.32 -4.91 2.47
CA CYS A 94 11.21 -3.76 2.30
C CYS A 94 12.58 -4.19 1.77
N GLU A 95 13.18 -5.24 2.35
CA GLU A 95 14.48 -5.76 1.90
C GLU A 95 14.41 -6.35 0.49
N HIS A 96 13.34 -7.08 0.17
CA HIS A 96 13.14 -7.60 -1.18
C HIS A 96 13.03 -6.48 -2.20
N GLN A 97 12.26 -5.43 -1.92
CA GLN A 97 12.15 -4.27 -2.81
C GLN A 97 13.49 -3.56 -2.97
N ALA A 98 14.20 -3.33 -1.86
CA ALA A 98 15.48 -2.63 -1.86
C ALA A 98 16.55 -3.42 -2.65
N ALA A 99 16.59 -4.75 -2.49
CA ALA A 99 17.44 -5.65 -3.28
C ALA A 99 17.10 -5.70 -4.79
N ASN A 100 15.96 -5.14 -5.21
CA ASN A 100 15.51 -5.09 -6.60
C ASN A 100 15.39 -3.65 -7.13
N ASP A 101 16.00 -2.67 -6.46
CA ASP A 101 15.94 -1.25 -6.81
C ASP A 101 14.49 -0.75 -6.99
N ILE A 102 13.63 -1.15 -6.04
CA ILE A 102 12.25 -0.69 -5.92
C ILE A 102 12.16 0.04 -4.58
N VAL A 103 11.74 1.29 -4.63
CA VAL A 103 11.53 2.10 -3.43
C VAL A 103 10.06 2.09 -3.02
N SER A 104 9.80 2.15 -1.72
CA SER A 104 8.46 2.28 -1.16
C SER A 104 8.44 3.20 0.06
N THR A 105 7.24 3.55 0.51
CA THR A 105 7.05 4.20 1.80
C THR A 105 6.48 3.22 2.82
N THR A 106 7.12 3.05 3.97
CA THR A 106 6.65 2.12 5.00
C THR A 106 6.23 2.88 6.25
N ALA A 107 5.00 2.65 6.68
CA ALA A 107 4.44 3.24 7.89
C ALA A 107 4.79 2.36 9.10
N LEU A 108 5.49 2.94 10.08
CA LEU A 108 6.03 2.26 11.25
C LEU A 108 5.29 2.65 12.53
N PHE A 109 4.96 1.65 13.35
CA PHE A 109 4.66 1.88 14.77
C PHE A 109 5.95 1.87 15.59
N THR A 110 5.90 2.48 16.76
CA THR A 110 6.88 2.33 17.86
C THR A 110 6.38 1.40 18.95
N ARG A 111 5.05 1.39 19.16
CA ARG A 111 4.32 0.64 20.19
C ARG A 111 2.97 0.17 19.67
N THR A 112 2.39 -0.81 20.35
CA THR A 112 1.06 -1.36 20.06
C THR A 112 0.33 -1.70 21.35
N MET A 113 -0.96 -1.98 21.26
CA MET A 113 -1.79 -2.37 22.39
C MET A 113 -2.11 -3.86 22.32
N ILE A 114 -1.65 -4.64 23.30
CA ILE A 114 -1.97 -6.07 23.44
C ILE A 114 -2.81 -6.24 24.71
N LYS A 115 -4.08 -6.61 24.54
CA LYS A 115 -5.03 -6.81 25.66
C LYS A 115 -5.08 -5.62 26.64
N GLY A 116 -5.05 -4.39 26.10
CA GLY A 116 -5.07 -3.16 26.89
C GLY A 116 -3.73 -2.76 27.53
N THR A 117 -2.67 -3.53 27.29
CA THR A 117 -1.31 -3.19 27.73
C THR A 117 -0.51 -2.63 26.57
N GLU A 118 0.13 -1.48 26.77
CA GLU A 118 1.08 -0.92 25.81
C GLU A 118 2.34 -1.81 25.75
N THR A 119 2.82 -2.10 24.55
CA THR A 119 3.99 -2.95 24.34
C THR A 119 4.84 -2.40 23.20
N PRO A 120 6.18 -2.45 23.28
CA PRO A 120 7.04 -2.11 22.16
C PRO A 120 6.66 -2.88 20.89
N TYR A 121 6.65 -2.20 19.75
CA TYR A 121 6.30 -2.83 18.48
C TYR A 121 7.44 -3.74 18.01
N PRO A 122 7.18 -5.05 17.78
CA PRO A 122 8.24 -6.04 17.58
C PRO A 122 8.72 -6.09 16.12
N ILE A 123 9.23 -4.96 15.61
CA ILE A 123 9.83 -4.86 14.28
C ILE A 123 11.34 -4.66 14.38
N ASP A 124 12.07 -5.17 13.39
CA ASP A 124 13.50 -5.01 13.28
C ASP A 124 13.82 -3.67 12.61
N TYR A 125 13.96 -2.63 13.44
CA TYR A 125 14.20 -1.26 12.97
C TYR A 125 15.55 -1.11 12.28
N ASP A 126 16.58 -1.81 12.73
CA ASP A 126 17.94 -1.66 12.19
C ASP A 126 17.98 -2.15 10.73
N ARG A 127 17.33 -3.29 10.46
CA ARG A 127 17.19 -3.79 9.09
C ARG A 127 16.39 -2.85 8.20
N LEU A 128 15.32 -2.24 8.73
CA LEU A 128 14.55 -1.26 7.97
C LEU A 128 15.37 0.00 7.68
N LEU A 129 16.09 0.51 8.68
CA LEU A 129 16.93 1.69 8.56
C LEU A 129 18.00 1.49 7.47
N ALA A 130 18.60 0.29 7.38
CA ALA A 130 19.54 -0.04 6.32
C ALA A 130 18.95 0.07 4.91
N THR A 131 17.63 -0.13 4.75
CA THR A 131 16.96 0.07 3.45
C THR A 131 16.66 1.55 3.14
N GLN A 132 16.72 2.45 4.13
CA GLN A 132 16.53 3.89 3.93
C GLN A 132 17.65 4.47 3.05
N GLU A 133 18.88 3.97 3.21
CA GLU A 133 20.03 4.36 2.38
C GLU A 133 19.85 3.98 0.89
N GLN A 134 18.96 3.02 0.62
CA GLN A 134 18.60 2.56 -0.73
C GLN A 134 17.37 3.31 -1.30
N GLY A 135 16.95 4.38 -0.62
CA GLY A 135 15.87 5.26 -1.08
C GLY A 135 14.47 4.91 -0.54
N ASN A 136 14.33 3.90 0.33
CA ASN A 136 13.05 3.69 1.01
C ASN A 136 12.72 4.87 1.94
N CYS A 137 11.45 5.25 1.96
CA CYS A 137 10.94 6.29 2.85
C CYS A 137 10.23 5.65 4.03
N PHE A 138 10.37 6.23 5.22
CA PHE A 138 9.63 5.81 6.40
C PHE A 138 8.69 6.92 6.86
N THR A 139 7.54 6.52 7.37
CA THR A 139 6.50 7.40 7.90
C THR A 139 6.03 6.89 9.24
N TYR A 140 5.61 7.78 10.15
CA TYR A 140 5.02 7.33 11.41
C TYR A 140 3.60 6.81 11.16
N HIS A 141 3.34 5.56 11.53
CA HIS A 141 1.99 5.01 11.51
C HIS A 141 1.28 5.37 12.81
N CYS A 142 0.50 6.44 12.80
CA CYS A 142 -0.04 7.03 14.01
C CYS A 142 -1.17 6.18 14.62
N ASN A 143 -0.88 5.57 15.78
CA ASN A 143 -1.86 4.92 16.65
C ASN A 143 -2.01 5.63 18.01
N ALA A 144 -1.59 6.89 18.10
CA ALA A 144 -1.58 7.67 19.34
C ALA A 144 -2.95 7.75 20.04
N TYR A 145 -4.07 7.80 19.31
CA TYR A 145 -5.41 7.73 19.94
C TYR A 145 -5.60 6.43 20.68
N GLN A 146 -5.24 5.32 20.03
CA GLN A 146 -5.45 3.99 20.59
C GLN A 146 -4.55 3.73 21.78
N THR A 147 -3.28 4.15 21.71
CA THR A 147 -2.32 3.95 22.81
C THR A 147 -2.58 4.90 23.98
N ALA A 148 -3.09 6.10 23.71
CA ALA A 148 -3.55 7.03 24.75
C ALA A 148 -4.89 6.63 25.41
N GLY A 149 -5.47 5.47 25.07
CA GLY A 149 -6.79 5.07 25.56
C GLY A 149 -7.91 6.02 25.12
N PHE A 150 -7.72 6.71 24.01
CA PHE A 150 -8.60 7.73 23.44
C PHE A 150 -8.81 8.96 24.34
N ASP A 151 -7.88 9.23 25.25
CA ASP A 151 -7.85 10.43 26.10
C ASP A 151 -7.20 11.61 25.35
N PRO A 152 -7.96 12.65 24.94
CA PRO A 152 -7.44 13.78 24.18
C PRO A 152 -6.26 14.50 24.84
N SER A 153 -6.19 14.48 26.17
CA SER A 153 -5.10 15.14 26.91
C SER A 153 -3.76 14.44 26.80
N LYS A 154 -3.74 13.17 26.38
CA LYS A 154 -2.53 12.33 26.29
C LYS A 154 -2.05 12.09 24.88
N ILE A 155 -2.89 12.35 23.88
CA ILE A 155 -2.63 12.01 22.48
C ILE A 155 -1.40 12.73 21.94
N GLU A 156 -1.27 14.02 22.23
CA GLU A 156 -0.10 14.80 21.82
C GLU A 156 1.18 14.25 22.45
N ALA A 157 1.18 13.93 23.74
CA ALA A 157 2.33 13.33 24.40
C ALA A 157 2.75 12.01 23.73
N HIS A 158 1.79 11.11 23.49
CA HIS A 158 2.05 9.82 22.83
C HIS A 158 2.58 9.99 21.40
N PHE A 159 2.01 10.92 20.63
CA PHE A 159 2.46 11.25 19.28
C PHE A 159 3.92 11.76 19.30
N ASN A 160 4.24 12.66 20.22
CA ASN A 160 5.57 13.28 20.34
C ASN A 160 6.62 12.24 20.72
N GLU A 161 6.33 11.43 21.74
CA GLU A 161 7.19 10.33 22.18
C GLU A 161 7.48 9.35 21.04
N ASP A 162 6.46 8.99 20.24
CA ASP A 162 6.63 8.07 19.11
C ASP A 162 7.52 8.65 18.03
N MET A 163 7.28 9.91 17.66
CA MET A 163 8.09 10.63 16.69
C MET A 163 9.55 10.76 17.16
N GLU A 164 9.78 11.18 18.41
CA GLU A 164 11.11 11.25 18.99
C GLU A 164 11.78 9.88 19.03
N ALA A 165 11.05 8.83 19.35
CA ALA A 165 11.58 7.48 19.39
C ALA A 165 12.02 6.99 18.00
N LEU A 166 11.29 7.32 16.93
CA LEU A 166 11.71 7.01 15.55
C LEU A 166 12.93 7.86 15.13
N THR A 167 12.93 9.16 15.45
CA THR A 167 14.05 10.05 15.12
C THR A 167 15.34 9.66 15.85
N ARG A 168 15.26 9.30 17.15
CA ARG A 168 16.42 8.82 17.93
C ARG A 168 17.01 7.51 17.39
N ARG A 169 16.22 6.72 16.66
CA ARG A 169 16.69 5.52 15.94
C ARG A 169 17.36 5.85 14.60
N GLY A 170 17.37 7.11 14.17
CA GLY A 170 18.00 7.55 12.92
C GLY A 170 17.06 7.62 11.71
N PHE A 171 15.76 7.38 11.87
CA PHE A 171 14.82 7.53 10.76
C PHE A 171 14.60 9.00 10.40
N ALA A 172 14.59 9.30 9.10
CA ALA A 172 14.24 10.61 8.57
C ALA A 172 12.72 10.68 8.31
N ILE A 173 11.94 10.97 9.35
CA ILE A 173 10.47 10.98 9.27
C ILE A 173 9.95 12.40 9.03
N ASN A 174 9.45 12.64 7.81
CA ASN A 174 8.77 13.89 7.41
C ASN A 174 7.29 13.67 7.09
N HIS A 175 6.77 12.47 7.38
CA HIS A 175 5.43 12.04 7.03
C HIS A 175 4.79 11.29 8.19
N PHE A 176 3.46 11.30 8.26
CA PHE A 176 2.72 10.36 9.09
C PHE A 176 1.43 9.88 8.40
N SER A 177 0.98 8.71 8.82
CA SER A 177 -0.23 8.03 8.34
C SER A 177 -1.02 7.53 9.55
N PRO A 178 -2.20 8.08 9.86
CA PRO A 178 -3.05 7.53 10.90
C PRO A 178 -3.40 6.08 10.61
N HIS A 179 -3.28 5.22 11.62
CA HIS A 179 -3.70 3.83 11.55
C HIS A 179 -5.23 3.73 11.53
N GLY A 180 -5.77 2.90 10.63
CA GLY A 180 -7.21 2.78 10.41
C GLY A 180 -7.98 2.35 11.66
N GLY A 181 -7.51 1.30 12.33
CA GLY A 181 -7.86 0.87 13.69
C GLY A 181 -9.35 0.71 14.06
N PRO A 182 -9.67 0.05 15.19
CA PRO A 182 -11.00 0.20 15.80
C PRO A 182 -11.26 1.65 16.22
N ALA A 183 -12.51 2.08 16.04
CA ALA A 183 -13.03 3.30 16.64
C ALA A 183 -13.29 3.09 18.14
N CYS A 184 -13.18 4.14 18.94
CA CYS A 184 -13.66 4.12 20.32
C CYS A 184 -15.19 4.23 20.40
N PRO A 185 -15.80 4.04 21.60
CA PRO A 185 -17.26 4.00 21.74
C PRO A 185 -18.01 5.23 21.22
N ASN A 186 -17.38 6.41 21.20
CA ASN A 186 -17.95 7.65 20.65
C ASN A 186 -17.69 7.84 19.13
N GLY A 187 -17.08 6.86 18.46
CA GLY A 187 -16.83 6.87 17.03
C GLY A 187 -15.51 7.52 16.58
N LEU A 188 -14.70 8.09 17.49
CA LEU A 188 -13.39 8.66 17.13
C LEU A 188 -12.39 7.57 16.75
N ARG A 189 -11.43 7.93 15.89
CA ARG A 189 -10.38 7.07 15.34
C ARG A 189 -9.06 7.83 15.33
N ASN A 190 -7.94 7.18 14.99
CA ASN A 190 -6.65 7.87 14.86
C ASN A 190 -6.67 8.99 13.79
N ASN A 191 -7.54 8.89 12.79
CA ASN A 191 -7.71 9.94 11.77
C ASN A 191 -8.68 11.06 12.19
N SER A 192 -9.18 11.06 13.43
CA SER A 192 -10.03 12.13 13.97
C SER A 192 -9.23 13.35 14.45
N PHE A 193 -7.91 13.27 14.44
CA PHE A 193 -7.01 14.28 14.97
C PHE A 193 -6.12 14.87 13.92
N PHE A 194 -6.05 16.18 13.96
CA PHE A 194 -5.00 16.91 13.28
C PHE A 194 -3.80 17.02 14.22
N TYR A 195 -2.63 16.72 13.69
CA TYR A 195 -1.39 16.61 14.44
C TYR A 195 -0.98 17.94 15.10
N PRO A 196 -0.17 17.88 16.18
CA PRO A 196 0.08 19.03 17.03
C PRO A 196 0.85 20.14 16.31
N ALA A 197 0.77 21.36 16.84
CA ALA A 197 1.30 22.57 16.19
C ALA A 197 2.79 22.48 15.82
N TYR A 198 3.62 21.84 16.64
CA TYR A 198 5.05 21.69 16.33
C TYR A 198 5.29 20.83 15.08
N ALA A 199 4.44 19.83 14.84
CA ALA A 199 4.55 18.92 13.71
C ALA A 199 4.00 19.53 12.41
N GLN A 200 3.20 20.59 12.47
CA GLN A 200 2.59 21.27 11.29
C GLN A 200 3.59 21.84 10.28
N LYS A 201 4.84 22.07 10.69
CA LYS A 201 5.93 22.51 9.79
C LYS A 201 6.84 21.38 9.33
N ALA A 202 6.77 20.21 9.97
CA ALA A 202 7.75 19.15 9.82
C ALA A 202 7.16 17.87 9.18
N LEU A 203 5.86 17.63 9.38
CA LEU A 203 5.20 16.39 8.98
C LEU A 203 4.07 16.65 8.00
N ILE A 204 3.91 15.70 7.08
CA ILE A 204 2.84 15.68 6.08
C ILE A 204 1.97 14.44 6.32
N TRP A 205 0.66 14.62 6.34
CA TRP A 205 -0.30 13.52 6.53
C TRP A 205 -0.62 12.85 5.20
N THR A 206 -0.26 11.58 5.04
CA THR A 206 -0.20 10.90 3.73
C THR A 206 -1.27 9.86 3.41
N HIS A 207 -2.09 9.43 4.37
CA HIS A 207 -3.13 8.41 4.13
C HIS A 207 -4.32 8.57 5.11
N ASN A 208 -5.49 7.95 4.89
CA ASN A 208 -6.69 8.08 5.75
C ASN A 208 -7.20 9.54 5.92
N ARG A 209 -7.86 10.06 4.86
CA ARG A 209 -8.44 11.42 4.63
C ARG A 209 -7.61 12.28 3.68
N HIS A 210 -6.29 12.26 3.85
CA HIS A 210 -5.34 13.02 3.04
C HIS A 210 -4.36 12.08 2.35
N GLY A 211 -3.72 12.53 1.27
CA GLY A 211 -2.72 11.74 0.57
C GLY A 211 -2.52 12.17 -0.89
N PRO A 212 -1.52 11.59 -1.57
CA PRO A 212 -1.13 11.98 -2.92
C PRO A 212 -2.27 11.84 -3.93
N VAL A 213 -2.44 12.83 -4.80
CA VAL A 213 -3.48 12.78 -5.84
C VAL A 213 -3.05 11.81 -6.95
N GLY A 214 -3.95 10.92 -7.33
CA GLY A 214 -3.73 9.88 -8.34
C GLY A 214 -4.79 8.78 -8.24
N ASP A 215 -4.72 7.81 -9.13
CA ASP A 215 -5.50 6.58 -8.97
C ASP A 215 -4.96 5.77 -7.80
N ARG A 216 -5.85 5.04 -7.12
CA ARG A 216 -5.52 4.38 -5.86
C ARG A 216 -5.99 2.93 -5.81
N TYR A 217 -5.22 2.14 -5.09
CA TYR A 217 -5.53 0.80 -4.63
C TYR A 217 -5.18 0.65 -3.15
N SER A 218 -6.01 -0.11 -2.44
CA SER A 218 -5.65 -0.66 -1.13
C SER A 218 -6.18 -2.08 -1.01
N ASP A 219 -5.34 -2.97 -0.50
CA ASP A 219 -5.67 -4.34 -0.16
C ASP A 219 -6.33 -4.49 1.23
N GLY A 220 -6.58 -3.39 1.96
CA GLY A 220 -7.29 -3.42 3.25
C GLY A 220 -8.70 -4.02 3.15
N GLY A 221 -9.24 -4.11 1.94
CA GLY A 221 -10.48 -4.81 1.61
C GLY A 221 -10.38 -6.33 1.54
N LEU A 222 -9.19 -6.94 1.51
CA LEU A 222 -8.99 -8.41 1.41
C LEU A 222 -9.52 -9.20 2.63
N ALA A 223 -10.14 -8.53 3.61
CA ALA A 223 -10.86 -9.15 4.70
C ALA A 223 -12.16 -9.86 4.22
N PRO A 224 -12.77 -10.77 5.02
CA PRO A 224 -13.93 -11.60 4.64
C PRO A 224 -15.23 -10.84 4.28
N ARG A 225 -15.22 -9.51 4.25
CA ARG A 225 -16.38 -8.65 3.97
C ARG A 225 -16.51 -8.28 2.50
N LEU A 226 -15.74 -8.91 1.61
CA LEU A 226 -15.87 -8.69 0.18
C LEU A 226 -17.25 -9.13 -0.30
N ALA A 227 -17.96 -8.21 -0.97
CA ALA A 227 -19.12 -8.61 -1.73
C ALA A 227 -18.70 -9.63 -2.79
N ARG A 228 -19.50 -10.68 -2.97
CA ARG A 228 -19.17 -11.76 -3.90
C ARG A 228 -18.93 -11.19 -5.31
N GLY A 229 -17.74 -11.43 -5.88
CA GLY A 229 -17.39 -10.99 -7.22
C GLY A 229 -16.90 -9.54 -7.32
N ASP A 230 -16.58 -8.87 -6.20
CA ASP A 230 -15.98 -7.55 -6.24
C ASP A 230 -14.54 -7.61 -6.78
N ILE A 231 -14.40 -7.39 -8.08
CA ILE A 231 -13.11 -7.34 -8.77
C ILE A 231 -12.28 -6.10 -8.38
N THR A 232 -12.85 -5.12 -7.67
CA THR A 232 -12.11 -3.89 -7.37
C THR A 232 -10.95 -4.09 -6.40
N VAL A 233 -10.90 -5.24 -5.72
CA VAL A 233 -9.76 -5.64 -4.87
C VAL A 233 -8.69 -6.46 -5.59
N ASP A 234 -8.92 -6.84 -6.85
CA ASP A 234 -7.88 -7.42 -7.71
C ASP A 234 -6.91 -6.32 -8.17
N LEU A 235 -5.68 -6.35 -7.66
CA LEU A 235 -4.65 -5.38 -8.00
C LEU A 235 -4.27 -5.43 -9.49
N GLN A 236 -4.21 -6.61 -10.12
CA GLN A 236 -3.93 -6.69 -11.56
C GLN A 236 -4.98 -5.94 -12.35
N TYR A 237 -6.26 -6.22 -12.08
CA TYR A 237 -7.37 -5.54 -12.76
C TYR A 237 -7.29 -4.02 -12.56
N ARG A 238 -7.02 -3.58 -11.32
CA ARG A 238 -6.92 -2.15 -10.98
C ARG A 238 -5.77 -1.46 -11.70
N LEU A 239 -4.61 -2.10 -11.78
CA LEU A 239 -3.47 -1.58 -12.54
C LEU A 239 -3.78 -1.47 -14.01
N MET A 240 -4.31 -2.53 -14.63
CA MET A 240 -4.67 -2.52 -16.06
C MET A 240 -5.77 -1.50 -16.41
N LYS A 241 -6.67 -1.19 -15.47
CA LYS A 241 -7.74 -0.21 -15.66
C LYS A 241 -7.27 1.23 -15.57
N ALA A 242 -6.34 1.51 -14.67
CA ALA A 242 -6.02 2.87 -14.27
C ALA A 242 -4.67 3.37 -14.81
N ILE A 243 -3.70 2.47 -14.98
CA ILE A 243 -2.39 2.86 -15.48
C ILE A 243 -2.51 3.34 -16.93
N ALA A 244 -1.99 4.53 -17.18
CA ALA A 244 -1.70 5.02 -18.51
C ALA A 244 -0.39 5.83 -18.50
N LEU A 245 0.14 6.16 -19.67
CA LEU A 245 1.29 7.06 -19.75
C LEU A 245 0.94 8.40 -19.09
N ASN A 246 1.89 8.94 -18.33
CA ASN A 246 1.81 10.17 -17.55
C ASN A 246 0.69 10.14 -16.48
N THR A 247 0.50 8.94 -15.89
CA THR A 247 -0.33 8.72 -14.70
C THR A 247 0.52 8.46 -13.46
N ARG A 248 -0.11 8.66 -12.31
CA ARG A 248 0.42 8.32 -10.99
C ARG A 248 -0.57 7.36 -10.35
N PHE A 249 -0.06 6.23 -9.88
CA PHE A 249 -0.85 5.20 -9.22
C PHE A 249 -0.29 4.94 -7.81
N PHE A 250 -1.16 4.98 -6.81
CA PHE A 250 -0.82 4.76 -5.42
C PHE A 250 -1.33 3.39 -4.96
N ILE A 251 -0.46 2.58 -4.37
CA ILE A 251 -0.74 1.21 -3.95
C ILE A 251 -0.44 1.11 -2.46
N LEU A 252 -1.48 0.98 -1.64
CA LEU A 252 -1.35 0.62 -0.23
C LEU A 252 -1.46 -0.90 -0.07
N LEU A 253 -0.45 -1.51 0.55
CA LEU A 253 -0.37 -2.93 0.85
C LEU A 253 -0.23 -3.15 2.36
N HIS A 254 -0.81 -4.24 2.86
CA HIS A 254 -0.61 -4.71 4.22
C HIS A 254 0.17 -6.04 4.16
N PRO A 255 1.50 -6.04 4.42
CA PRO A 255 2.35 -7.23 4.26
C PRO A 255 1.84 -8.50 4.97
N GLN A 256 1.07 -8.35 6.04
CA GLN A 256 0.38 -9.44 6.74
C GLN A 256 -0.53 -10.33 5.86
N TYR A 257 -0.93 -9.88 4.67
CA TYR A 257 -1.75 -10.67 3.74
C TYR A 257 -0.96 -11.56 2.78
N TYR A 258 0.37 -11.41 2.69
CA TYR A 258 1.17 -11.96 1.58
C TYR A 258 2.23 -12.98 1.99
N PHE A 259 2.01 -13.76 3.05
CA PHE A 259 2.96 -14.80 3.49
C PHE A 259 2.25 -16.10 3.89
N SER A 260 1.19 -16.44 3.18
CA SER A 260 0.53 -17.73 3.37
C SER A 260 1.34 -18.85 2.71
N GLU A 261 1.55 -19.94 3.43
CA GLU A 261 2.22 -21.14 2.91
C GLU A 261 1.22 -22.12 2.28
N THR A 262 -0.04 -22.08 2.71
CA THR A 262 -1.12 -22.94 2.19
C THR A 262 -2.32 -22.10 1.73
N PRO A 263 -3.17 -22.61 0.83
CA PRO A 263 -4.38 -21.92 0.39
C PRO A 263 -5.51 -21.95 1.41
N ASP A 264 -5.35 -22.54 2.60
CA ASP A 264 -6.48 -22.86 3.49
C ASP A 264 -7.28 -21.63 3.92
N ARG A 265 -6.60 -20.55 4.31
CA ARG A 265 -7.28 -19.27 4.61
C ARG A 265 -7.84 -18.59 3.35
N ALA A 266 -7.22 -18.82 2.20
CA ALA A 266 -7.64 -18.23 0.93
C ALA A 266 -8.95 -18.86 0.42
N LYS A 267 -9.19 -20.14 0.73
CA LYS A 267 -10.43 -20.86 0.37
C LYS A 267 -11.68 -20.13 0.86
N ASP A 268 -11.62 -19.47 2.02
CA ASP A 268 -12.72 -18.68 2.59
C ASP A 268 -13.16 -17.53 1.67
N VAL A 269 -12.26 -17.04 0.80
CA VAL A 269 -12.53 -15.90 -0.08
C VAL A 269 -12.60 -16.28 -1.56
N PHE A 270 -12.30 -17.52 -1.97
CA PHE A 270 -12.32 -17.94 -3.37
C PHE A 270 -13.65 -17.65 -4.06
N ALA A 271 -14.78 -17.95 -3.40
CA ALA A 271 -16.11 -17.71 -3.95
C ALA A 271 -16.39 -16.22 -4.20
N ALA A 272 -15.80 -15.34 -3.38
CA ALA A 272 -15.97 -13.89 -3.49
C ALA A 272 -14.89 -13.24 -4.37
N SER A 273 -13.72 -13.85 -4.51
CA SER A 273 -12.55 -13.35 -5.22
C SER A 273 -11.90 -14.45 -6.07
N PRO A 274 -12.48 -14.79 -7.24
CA PRO A 274 -11.97 -15.87 -8.09
C PRO A 274 -10.51 -15.69 -8.54
N TRP A 275 -10.04 -14.44 -8.61
CA TRP A 275 -8.65 -14.14 -8.95
C TRP A 275 -7.65 -14.66 -7.89
N VAL A 276 -8.08 -14.79 -6.62
CA VAL A 276 -7.25 -15.36 -5.55
C VAL A 276 -7.05 -16.86 -5.81
N GLU A 277 -8.12 -17.57 -6.18
CA GLU A 277 -8.02 -18.98 -6.59
C GLU A 277 -7.16 -19.16 -7.84
N GLU A 278 -7.34 -18.28 -8.84
CA GLU A 278 -6.53 -18.29 -10.05
C GLU A 278 -5.03 -18.11 -9.75
N PHE A 279 -4.69 -17.15 -8.89
CA PHE A 279 -3.31 -16.95 -8.48
C PHE A 279 -2.74 -18.20 -7.77
N TRP A 280 -3.49 -18.80 -6.83
CA TRP A 280 -3.04 -20.02 -6.15
C TRP A 280 -2.78 -21.18 -7.11
N ARG A 281 -3.62 -21.36 -8.13
CA ARG A 281 -3.40 -22.38 -9.18
C ARG A 281 -2.09 -22.17 -9.94
N TRP A 282 -1.67 -20.93 -10.17
CA TRP A 282 -0.38 -20.63 -10.79
C TRP A 282 0.78 -20.82 -9.82
N HIS A 283 0.61 -20.42 -8.56
CA HIS A 283 1.58 -20.60 -7.50
C HIS A 283 1.91 -22.08 -7.26
N GLU A 284 0.91 -22.94 -7.15
CA GLU A 284 1.07 -24.39 -6.92
C GLU A 284 1.77 -25.11 -8.08
N LYS A 285 1.69 -24.55 -9.30
CA LYS A 285 2.45 -25.02 -10.47
C LYS A 285 3.90 -24.51 -10.49
N GLY A 286 4.30 -23.70 -9.52
CA GLY A 286 5.60 -23.04 -9.50
C GLY A 286 5.75 -21.92 -10.53
N GLN A 287 4.63 -21.33 -11.00
CA GLN A 287 4.58 -20.33 -12.07
C GLN A 287 3.76 -19.07 -11.68
N PRO A 288 3.99 -18.46 -10.50
CA PRO A 288 3.19 -17.34 -10.00
C PRO A 288 3.19 -16.10 -10.91
N GLU A 289 4.21 -15.94 -11.76
CA GLU A 289 4.32 -14.85 -12.73
C GLU A 289 3.28 -14.92 -13.86
N GLN A 290 2.73 -16.11 -14.15
CA GLN A 290 1.71 -16.29 -15.19
C GLN A 290 0.41 -15.57 -14.87
N TYR A 291 0.06 -15.46 -13.59
CA TYR A 291 -1.06 -14.63 -13.17
C TYR A 291 -0.89 -13.20 -13.66
N TRP A 292 0.32 -12.65 -13.62
CA TRP A 292 0.63 -11.26 -13.96
C TRP A 292 0.94 -11.00 -15.44
N GLU A 293 0.98 -12.04 -16.27
CA GLU A 293 1.30 -11.93 -17.70
C GLU A 293 0.39 -10.93 -18.46
N PRO A 294 -0.93 -10.82 -18.20
CA PRO A 294 -1.77 -9.78 -18.81
C PRO A 294 -1.27 -8.36 -18.54
N LEU A 295 -0.76 -8.09 -17.32
CA LEU A 295 -0.20 -6.79 -16.97
C LEU A 295 1.15 -6.57 -17.66
N ARG A 296 2.01 -7.59 -17.73
CA ARG A 296 3.29 -7.52 -18.48
C ARG A 296 3.04 -7.13 -19.94
N GLN A 297 2.12 -7.82 -20.61
CA GLN A 297 1.73 -7.53 -22.00
C GLN A 297 1.15 -6.12 -22.14
N PHE A 298 0.33 -5.69 -21.18
CA PHE A 298 -0.20 -4.35 -21.15
C PHE A 298 0.91 -3.30 -21.08
N LEU A 299 1.87 -3.45 -20.15
CA LEU A 299 2.99 -2.52 -19.95
C LEU A 299 3.91 -2.41 -21.17
N THR A 300 4.07 -3.48 -21.95
CA THR A 300 4.81 -3.46 -23.22
C THR A 300 4.09 -2.64 -24.30
N ASN A 301 2.75 -2.59 -24.27
CA ASN A 301 1.91 -2.06 -25.34
C ASN A 301 1.21 -0.71 -25.04
N VAL A 302 1.46 -0.07 -23.89
CA VAL A 302 0.76 1.14 -23.42
C VAL A 302 0.82 2.32 -24.42
N ARG A 303 1.69 2.28 -25.44
CA ARG A 303 1.78 3.30 -26.51
C ARG A 303 0.48 3.49 -27.34
N HIS A 304 -0.45 2.54 -27.35
CA HIS A 304 -1.58 2.52 -28.32
C HIS A 304 -2.99 2.56 -27.71
N HIS A 305 -3.13 2.92 -26.43
CA HIS A 305 -4.25 2.44 -25.62
C HIS A 305 -5.54 3.28 -25.59
N SER A 306 -5.79 4.17 -26.56
CA SER A 306 -7.15 4.71 -26.75
C SER A 306 -8.13 3.66 -27.32
N LEU A 307 -7.63 2.56 -27.92
CA LEU A 307 -8.47 1.52 -28.56
C LEU A 307 -8.59 0.19 -27.79
N TRP A 308 -7.54 -0.32 -27.16
CA TRP A 308 -7.49 -1.72 -26.68
C TRP A 308 -8.42 -2.02 -25.49
N TYR A 309 -8.73 -1.01 -24.66
CA TYR A 309 -9.65 -1.16 -23.53
C TYR A 309 -11.11 -1.37 -23.98
N LYS A 310 -11.50 -0.83 -25.14
CA LYS A 310 -12.86 -1.03 -25.69
C LYS A 310 -13.10 -2.47 -26.17
N THR A 311 -12.05 -3.16 -26.62
CA THR A 311 -12.16 -4.49 -27.23
C THR A 311 -12.16 -5.61 -26.18
N ARG A 312 -11.38 -5.49 -25.10
CA ARG A 312 -11.29 -6.53 -24.06
C ARG A 312 -12.39 -6.47 -23.00
N HIS A 313 -12.99 -5.31 -22.74
CA HIS A 313 -14.10 -5.22 -21.78
C HIS A 313 -15.34 -6.02 -22.24
N LYS A 314 -15.54 -6.16 -23.56
CA LYS A 314 -16.55 -7.06 -24.15
C LYS A 314 -16.19 -8.54 -23.99
N LEU A 315 -14.91 -8.88 -24.15
CA LEU A 315 -14.43 -10.26 -23.99
C LEU A 315 -14.43 -10.73 -22.53
N TRP A 316 -14.12 -9.84 -21.58
CA TRP A 316 -14.07 -10.19 -20.15
C TRP A 316 -15.48 -10.38 -19.54
N GLN A 317 -16.47 -9.59 -19.97
CA GLN A 317 -17.88 -9.88 -19.66
C GLN A 317 -18.38 -11.15 -20.38
N GLY A 318 -17.91 -11.42 -21.60
CA GLY A 318 -18.25 -12.66 -22.32
C GLY A 318 -17.62 -13.93 -21.74
N TYR A 319 -16.39 -13.86 -21.23
CA TYR A 319 -15.67 -15.01 -20.67
C TYR A 319 -16.28 -15.51 -19.35
N ASN A 320 -16.78 -14.59 -18.52
CA ASN A 320 -17.49 -14.94 -17.29
C ASN A 320 -18.92 -15.45 -17.53
N PHE A 321 -19.55 -15.09 -18.66
CA PHE A 321 -20.85 -15.63 -19.04
C PHE A 321 -20.77 -17.06 -19.61
N ILE A 322 -19.69 -17.39 -20.34
CA ILE A 322 -19.53 -18.71 -20.98
C ILE A 322 -19.06 -19.79 -19.99
N LYS A 323 -18.27 -19.45 -18.96
CA LYS A 323 -17.89 -20.41 -17.92
C LYS A 323 -19.03 -20.73 -16.93
N ALA A 324 -20.00 -19.86 -16.76
CA ALA A 324 -21.20 -20.14 -15.94
C ALA A 324 -22.17 -21.15 -16.60
N ILE A 325 -22.04 -21.40 -17.91
CA ILE A 325 -22.92 -22.30 -18.67
C ILE A 325 -22.26 -23.68 -18.93
N LYS A 326 -20.96 -23.86 -18.64
CA LYS A 326 -20.21 -25.08 -19.01
C LYS A 326 -19.50 -25.77 -17.83
N SER A 327 -20.14 -25.82 -16.67
CA SER A 327 -19.89 -26.91 -15.72
C SER A 327 -21.04 -27.92 -15.86
N PRO A 328 -20.82 -29.11 -16.46
CA PRO A 328 -21.74 -30.22 -16.25
C PRO A 328 -21.63 -30.59 -14.76
N ALA A 329 -22.77 -30.59 -14.08
CA ALA A 329 -22.87 -31.11 -12.72
C ALA A 329 -22.46 -32.60 -12.72
N PRO A 330 -21.79 -33.10 -11.67
CA PRO A 330 -21.82 -34.52 -11.37
C PRO A 330 -23.24 -34.96 -10.96
#